data_AF-A0A419T4H4-F1
#
_entry.id   AF-A0A419T4H4-F1
#
_cell.length_a   1.000
_cell.length_b   1.000
_cell.length_c   1.000
_cell.angle_alpha   90.00
_cell.angle_beta   90.00
_cell.angle_gamma   90.00
#
_symmetry.space_group_name_H-M   'P 1'
#
loop_
_entity.id
_entity.type
_entity.pdbx_description
1 polymer ?
#
loop_
_entity_poly.entity_id
_entity_poly.type
_entity_poly.pdbx_seq_one_letter_code
_entity_poly.pdbx_strand_id
1 'polypeptide(L)'
;MQKYYYNNLNYVFDIDSSETTFKLRERLFNNKYKSNKYKRLDDVCEVVAGIATGNVRKKLLTFDKNVKNSKKVLRGKDVKKYYHSWSGLYVIDDKSIIDRQKGEYATFMRRKFIYNEKLLIRQTADRFICSYDNEEYYLLNTLYSLIIRENYKKDVHLKYILALLNSKFYNFLYRSIAREEGKIFPQIKIFHIQNSPIVIPSKKTQKQFVKMVNEIIDKKNKIHKTFSDKIRYRQQIDVERLYNSIDKLVYDLFNLLPKEIKEIEREMGKSPIDYDSNNEVSCEEISKKLNKYKDIIRVSEIYKINPIDIYKNVFN
;
A
#
# COMPACT_ATOMS: atom_id res chain seq x y z
N MET A 1 -33.76 -0.74 -8.84
CA MET A 1 -33.07 0.56 -9.02
C MET A 1 -32.43 1.11 -7.74
N GLN A 2 -33.17 1.24 -6.63
CA GLN A 2 -32.63 1.79 -5.36
C GLN A 2 -31.42 1.01 -4.79
N LYS A 3 -31.36 -0.31 -4.99
CA LYS A 3 -30.23 -1.17 -4.58
C LYS A 3 -28.89 -0.77 -5.23
N TYR A 4 -28.92 -0.20 -6.44
CA TYR A 4 -27.72 0.26 -7.15
C TYR A 4 -27.19 1.60 -6.64
N TYR A 5 -28.04 2.38 -5.99
CA TYR A 5 -27.67 3.66 -5.38
C TYR A 5 -26.91 3.47 -4.07
N TYR A 6 -27.26 2.45 -3.28
CA TYR A 6 -26.63 2.17 -1.98
C TYR A 6 -25.34 1.32 -2.04
N ASN A 7 -24.91 0.87 -3.24
CA ASN A 7 -23.81 -0.09 -3.36
C ASN A 7 -22.42 0.55 -3.55
N ASN A 8 -22.29 1.85 -3.33
CA ASN A 8 -20.98 2.46 -3.12
C ASN A 8 -21.03 3.40 -1.92
N LEU A 9 -19.86 3.64 -1.35
CA LEU A 9 -19.70 4.51 -0.19
C LEU A 9 -20.11 5.98 -0.47
N ASN A 10 -20.40 6.33 -1.73
CA ASN A 10 -20.67 7.69 -2.18
C ASN A 10 -22.14 7.91 -2.59
N TYR A 11 -23.03 6.92 -2.45
CA TYR A 11 -24.42 6.98 -2.90
C TYR A 11 -24.57 7.40 -4.38
N VAL A 12 -23.76 6.80 -5.27
CA VAL A 12 -23.78 7.05 -6.72
C VAL A 12 -24.30 5.80 -7.44
N PHE A 13 -25.09 5.95 -8.51
CA PHE A 13 -25.51 4.81 -9.33
C PHE A 13 -24.30 4.11 -9.95
N ASP A 14 -24.15 2.84 -9.63
CA ASP A 14 -23.08 2.01 -10.14
C ASP A 14 -23.51 1.27 -11.41
N ILE A 15 -23.27 1.90 -12.56
CA ILE A 15 -23.67 1.40 -13.88
C ILE A 15 -22.61 0.57 -14.61
N ASP A 16 -21.34 0.65 -14.18
CA ASP A 16 -20.21 0.06 -14.91
C ASP A 16 -19.65 -1.23 -14.26
N SER A 17 -20.03 -1.50 -13.01
CA SER A 17 -19.51 -2.68 -12.33
C SER A 17 -20.21 -3.95 -12.80
N SER A 18 -19.43 -5.02 -12.99
CA SER A 18 -20.00 -6.35 -13.21
C SER A 18 -20.88 -6.78 -12.04
N GLU A 19 -21.87 -7.63 -12.30
CA GLU A 19 -22.76 -8.17 -11.26
C GLU A 19 -21.96 -8.88 -10.15
N THR A 20 -20.85 -9.53 -10.51
CA THR A 20 -19.91 -10.15 -9.55
C THR A 20 -19.32 -9.11 -8.61
N THR A 21 -18.76 -8.03 -9.14
CA THR A 21 -18.18 -6.93 -8.34
C THR A 21 -19.24 -6.26 -7.47
N PHE A 22 -20.44 -6.07 -8.02
CA PHE A 22 -21.58 -5.51 -7.30
C PHE A 22 -21.94 -6.37 -6.08
N LYS A 23 -22.16 -7.67 -6.27
CA LYS A 23 -22.54 -8.61 -5.20
C LYS A 23 -21.43 -8.75 -4.15
N LEU A 24 -20.17 -8.75 -4.59
CA LEU A 24 -19.02 -8.78 -3.70
C LEU A 24 -18.98 -7.55 -2.77
N ARG A 25 -19.13 -6.35 -3.31
CA ARG A 25 -19.20 -5.13 -2.48
C ARG A 25 -20.41 -5.13 -1.57
N GLU A 26 -21.58 -5.54 -2.06
CA GLU A 26 -22.77 -5.66 -1.23
C GLU A 26 -22.51 -6.57 -0.03
N ARG A 27 -21.86 -7.72 -0.23
CA ARG A 27 -21.52 -8.67 0.84
C ARG A 27 -20.57 -8.06 1.89
N LEU A 28 -19.66 -7.18 1.48
CA LEU A 28 -18.61 -6.64 2.35
C LEU A 28 -19.00 -5.35 3.07
N PHE A 29 -19.77 -4.48 2.41
CA PHE A 29 -20.06 -3.12 2.89
C PHE A 29 -21.49 -2.96 3.42
N ASN A 30 -22.45 -3.81 3.02
CA ASN A 30 -23.84 -3.63 3.43
C ASN A 30 -24.06 -4.04 4.89
N ASN A 31 -24.65 -3.12 5.67
CA ASN A 31 -24.99 -3.30 7.08
C ASN A 31 -25.89 -4.52 7.34
N LYS A 32 -26.72 -4.94 6.38
CA LYS A 32 -27.59 -6.12 6.53
C LYS A 32 -26.79 -7.43 6.68
N TYR A 33 -25.58 -7.47 6.13
CA TYR A 33 -24.65 -8.62 6.25
C TYR A 33 -23.52 -8.37 7.26
N LYS A 34 -23.56 -7.25 8.01
CA LYS A 34 -22.69 -7.02 9.18
C LYS A 34 -23.11 -7.94 10.33
N SER A 35 -22.96 -9.23 10.11
CA SER A 35 -22.49 -10.12 11.18
C SER A 35 -21.16 -9.54 11.72
N ASN A 36 -20.78 -9.89 12.95
CA ASN A 36 -19.49 -9.49 13.56
C ASN A 36 -18.22 -9.81 12.70
N LYS A 37 -18.38 -10.44 11.53
CA LYS A 37 -17.32 -10.90 10.63
C LYS A 37 -16.53 -9.77 9.96
N TYR A 38 -17.19 -8.73 9.41
CA TYR A 38 -16.53 -7.65 8.66
C TYR A 38 -16.67 -6.32 9.41
N LYS A 39 -15.59 -5.87 10.05
CA LYS A 39 -15.49 -4.54 10.65
C LYS A 39 -14.96 -3.54 9.63
N ARG A 40 -15.09 -2.24 9.90
CA ARG A 40 -14.38 -1.22 9.11
C ARG A 40 -12.99 -0.98 9.72
N LEU A 41 -12.03 -0.60 8.89
CA LEU A 41 -10.73 -0.17 9.39
C LEU A 41 -10.86 0.99 10.39
N ASP A 42 -11.82 1.89 10.23
CA ASP A 42 -12.07 2.99 11.17
C ASP A 42 -12.47 2.52 12.58
N ASP A 43 -13.11 1.35 12.68
CA ASP A 43 -13.50 0.77 13.96
C ASP A 43 -12.26 0.24 14.71
N VAL A 44 -11.20 -0.15 13.99
CA VAL A 44 -10.00 -0.83 14.52
C VAL A 44 -8.78 0.10 14.60
N CYS A 45 -8.71 1.08 13.69
CA CYS A 45 -7.55 1.92 13.46
C CYS A 45 -7.94 3.40 13.46
N GLU A 46 -6.96 4.26 13.71
CA GLU A 46 -7.09 5.70 13.54
C GLU A 46 -6.15 6.16 12.42
N VAL A 47 -6.69 6.92 11.47
CA VAL A 47 -5.96 7.41 10.29
C VAL A 47 -5.95 8.94 10.31
N VAL A 48 -4.79 9.54 10.13
CA VAL A 48 -4.64 11.01 10.00
C VAL A 48 -3.70 11.41 8.89
N ALA A 49 -3.91 12.59 8.32
CA ALA A 49 -2.92 13.24 7.46
C ALA A 49 -1.69 13.70 8.26
N GLY A 50 -0.54 13.71 7.59
CA GLY A 50 0.67 14.36 8.10
C GLY A 50 0.56 15.88 8.16
N ILE A 51 1.69 16.52 8.45
CA ILE A 51 1.89 17.97 8.53
C ILE A 51 1.49 18.65 7.22
N ALA A 52 0.47 19.49 7.27
CA ALA A 52 0.16 20.43 6.21
C ALA A 52 1.00 21.69 6.45
N THR A 53 1.94 21.98 5.56
CA THR A 53 2.86 23.11 5.72
C THR A 53 2.21 24.47 5.49
N GLY A 54 0.95 24.50 5.05
CA GLY A 54 0.23 25.71 4.64
C GLY A 54 1.07 26.61 3.74
N ASN A 55 1.04 27.91 4.04
CA ASN A 55 1.80 28.94 3.33
C ASN A 55 3.24 29.13 3.84
N VAL A 56 3.71 28.36 4.84
CA VAL A 56 5.04 28.51 5.46
C VAL A 56 6.00 27.37 5.16
N ARG A 57 5.81 26.67 4.04
CA ARG A 57 6.64 25.52 3.62
C ARG A 57 8.14 25.80 3.66
N LYS A 58 8.59 26.97 3.19
CA LYS A 58 10.01 27.36 3.14
C LYS A 58 10.62 27.57 4.53
N LYS A 59 9.80 27.95 5.52
CA LYS A 59 10.23 28.09 6.92
C LYS A 59 10.26 26.74 7.64
N LEU A 60 9.32 25.86 7.32
CA LEU A 60 9.16 24.57 8.03
C LEU A 60 10.10 23.47 7.57
N LEU A 61 10.58 23.51 6.34
CA LEU A 61 11.33 22.39 5.75
C LEU A 61 12.76 22.78 5.41
N THR A 62 13.70 21.90 5.76
CA THR A 62 15.13 22.10 5.50
C THR A 62 15.82 20.78 5.17
N PHE A 63 16.94 20.84 4.46
CA PHE A 63 17.87 19.72 4.30
C PHE A 63 19.07 19.83 5.26
N ASP A 64 19.18 20.94 5.99
CA ASP A 64 20.21 21.14 6.99
C ASP A 64 19.79 20.56 8.35
N LYS A 65 20.52 19.53 8.79
CA LYS A 65 20.28 18.86 10.07
C LYS A 65 20.64 19.73 11.29
N ASN A 66 21.46 20.77 11.11
CA ASN A 66 21.98 21.60 12.21
C ASN A 66 20.97 22.65 12.68
N VAL A 67 19.89 22.86 11.93
CA VAL A 67 18.81 23.76 12.35
C VAL A 67 18.15 23.21 13.61
N LYS A 68 17.98 24.08 14.62
CA LYS A 68 17.34 23.74 15.89
C LYS A 68 15.95 23.15 15.66
N ASN A 69 15.59 22.14 16.45
CA ASN A 69 14.31 21.43 16.37
C ASN A 69 14.04 20.68 15.04
N SER A 70 15.08 20.43 14.23
CA SER A 70 14.95 19.59 13.03
C SER A 70 14.63 18.13 13.36
N LYS A 71 13.57 17.60 12.75
CA LYS A 71 13.12 16.21 12.84
C LYS A 71 13.00 15.58 11.46
N LYS A 72 13.42 14.33 11.31
CA LYS A 72 13.35 13.64 10.00
C LYS A 72 11.89 13.53 9.56
N VAL A 73 11.61 13.93 8.31
CA VAL A 73 10.27 13.91 7.74
C VAL A 73 10.23 13.14 6.42
N LEU A 74 9.17 12.35 6.21
CA LEU A 74 8.88 11.64 4.97
C LEU A 74 7.78 12.33 4.17
N ARG A 75 7.86 12.20 2.86
CA ARG A 75 6.81 12.61 1.89
C ARG A 75 6.40 11.45 0.99
N GLY A 76 5.30 11.61 0.26
CA GLY A 76 4.70 10.57 -0.57
C GLY A 76 5.68 9.81 -1.47
N LYS A 77 6.68 10.49 -2.05
CA LYS A 77 7.65 9.86 -2.95
C LYS A 77 8.66 8.94 -2.25
N ASP A 78 8.84 9.14 -0.95
CA ASP A 78 9.78 8.40 -0.09
C ASP A 78 9.20 7.04 0.31
N VAL A 79 7.88 6.85 0.14
CA VAL A 79 7.15 5.63 0.49
C VAL A 79 6.85 4.80 -0.76
N LYS A 80 7.21 3.51 -0.69
CA LYS A 80 6.97 2.46 -1.69
C LYS A 80 6.24 1.28 -1.02
N LYS A 81 5.73 0.34 -1.82
CA LYS A 81 5.04 -0.86 -1.32
C LYS A 81 5.98 -1.62 -0.37
N TYR A 82 5.63 -1.74 0.91
CA TYR A 82 6.42 -2.36 2.00
C TYR A 82 7.77 -1.72 2.34
N TYR A 83 8.14 -0.58 1.76
CA TYR A 83 9.47 0.01 1.97
C TYR A 83 9.38 1.53 1.96
N HIS A 84 10.21 2.20 2.77
CA HIS A 84 10.37 3.64 2.68
C HIS A 84 11.85 4.00 2.83
N SER A 85 12.24 5.15 2.28
CA SER A 85 13.61 5.63 2.35
C SER A 85 13.62 7.13 2.58
N TRP A 86 14.19 7.55 3.70
CA TRP A 86 14.30 8.96 4.03
C TRP A 86 15.21 9.71 3.03
N SER A 87 14.75 10.86 2.54
CA SER A 87 15.41 11.60 1.47
C SER A 87 16.32 12.73 1.96
N GLY A 88 16.73 12.74 3.24
CA GLY A 88 17.49 13.85 3.82
C GLY A 88 16.65 15.05 4.29
N LEU A 89 15.32 14.99 4.18
CA LEU A 89 14.44 16.12 4.48
C LEU A 89 14.09 16.20 5.98
N TYR A 90 14.13 17.39 6.55
CA TYR A 90 13.73 17.67 7.92
C TYR A 90 12.53 18.62 7.96
N VAL A 91 11.73 18.49 9.02
CA VAL A 91 10.76 19.48 9.46
C VAL A 91 11.26 20.14 10.74
N ILE A 92 11.12 21.47 10.85
CA ILE A 92 11.38 22.21 12.09
C ILE A 92 10.13 22.08 12.96
N ASP A 93 10.21 21.28 14.02
CA ASP A 93 9.12 21.10 14.99
C ASP A 93 9.12 22.22 16.03
N ASP A 94 8.90 23.45 15.56
CA ASP A 94 8.81 24.65 16.39
C ASP A 94 7.64 25.51 15.91
N LYS A 95 6.63 25.67 16.77
CA LYS A 95 5.43 26.44 16.44
C LYS A 95 5.68 27.95 16.46
N SER A 96 6.74 28.42 17.11
CA SER A 96 7.05 29.85 17.24
C SER A 96 7.47 30.50 15.91
N ILE A 97 7.91 29.69 14.93
CA ILE A 97 8.30 30.18 13.60
C ILE A 97 7.09 30.59 12.71
N ILE A 98 5.87 30.31 13.18
CA ILE A 98 4.61 30.59 12.49
C ILE A 98 4.02 31.91 13.01
N ASP A 99 4.06 32.93 12.17
CA ASP A 99 3.53 34.25 12.46
C ASP A 99 2.04 34.34 12.08
N ARG A 100 1.16 33.98 13.02
CA ARG A 100 -0.29 34.01 12.78
C ARG A 100 -0.84 35.41 12.50
N GLN A 101 -0.17 36.47 12.97
CA GLN A 101 -0.59 37.85 12.70
C GLN A 101 -0.40 38.20 11.21
N LYS A 102 0.58 37.57 10.55
CA LYS A 102 0.78 37.65 9.09
C LYS A 102 -0.05 36.64 8.29
N GLY A 103 -1.01 35.96 8.91
CA GLY A 103 -1.83 34.94 8.26
C GLY A 103 -1.08 33.63 7.97
N GLU A 104 0.03 33.37 8.67
CA GLU A 104 0.76 32.11 8.53
C GLU A 104 0.06 30.95 9.24
N TYR A 105 0.02 29.79 8.59
CA TYR A 105 -0.57 28.59 9.16
C TYR A 105 0.12 27.30 8.72
N ALA A 106 0.14 26.33 9.63
CA ALA A 106 0.50 24.94 9.36
C ALA A 106 -0.12 24.03 10.43
N THR A 107 -0.21 22.74 10.12
CA THR A 107 -0.63 21.72 11.10
C THR A 107 0.56 20.89 11.56
N PHE A 108 0.50 20.36 12.78
CA PHE A 108 1.55 19.50 13.34
C PHE A 108 0.96 18.14 13.70
N MET A 109 1.81 17.11 13.69
CA MET A 109 1.38 15.76 14.05
C MET A 109 1.21 15.61 15.56
N ARG A 110 0.23 14.80 15.97
CA ARG A 110 0.06 14.41 17.37
C ARG A 110 1.13 13.37 17.73
N ARG A 111 1.70 13.49 18.93
CA ARG A 111 2.78 12.63 19.45
C ARG A 111 2.56 11.12 19.21
N LYS A 112 1.34 10.63 19.41
CA LYS A 112 0.99 9.21 19.21
C LYS A 112 1.15 8.70 17.77
N PHE A 113 1.15 9.57 16.75
CA PHE A 113 1.44 9.21 15.35
C PHE A 113 2.90 9.45 14.97
N ILE A 114 3.74 9.85 15.93
CA ILE A 114 5.18 9.99 15.73
C ILE A 114 5.84 8.82 16.45
N TYR A 115 5.62 8.71 17.75
CA TYR A 115 6.33 7.80 18.67
C TYR A 115 5.76 6.39 18.79
N ASN A 116 4.64 6.09 18.12
CA ASN A 116 4.18 4.70 17.99
C ASN A 116 4.55 4.16 16.62
N GLU A 117 4.70 2.85 16.55
CA GLU A 117 4.70 2.14 15.28
C GLU A 117 3.44 2.50 14.47
N LYS A 118 3.63 2.75 13.18
CA LYS A 118 2.59 3.25 12.30
C LYS A 118 2.74 2.69 10.89
N LEU A 119 1.63 2.68 10.15
CA LEU A 119 1.69 2.51 8.70
C LEU A 119 1.71 3.87 8.03
N LEU A 120 2.56 3.99 7.01
CA LEU A 120 2.61 5.13 6.11
C LEU A 120 1.78 4.78 4.88
N ILE A 121 0.82 5.62 4.50
CA ILE A 121 -0.01 5.40 3.31
C ILE A 121 0.15 6.59 2.37
N ARG A 122 0.59 6.33 1.13
CA ARG A 122 0.76 7.40 0.13
C ARG A 122 -0.59 7.94 -0.35
N GLN A 123 -0.74 9.27 -0.35
CA GLN A 123 -1.98 9.90 -0.82
C GLN A 123 -2.09 9.96 -2.33
N THR A 124 -1.06 10.44 -3.02
CA THR A 124 -1.07 10.56 -4.49
C THR A 124 -0.75 9.21 -5.12
N ALA A 125 -1.77 8.38 -5.27
CA ALA A 125 -1.72 7.07 -5.87
C ALA A 125 -3.14 6.61 -6.28
N ASP A 126 -3.19 5.77 -7.31
CA ASP A 126 -4.38 5.08 -7.83
C ASP A 126 -4.62 3.71 -7.14
N ARG A 127 -3.80 3.40 -6.15
CA ARG A 127 -3.74 2.13 -5.43
C ARG A 127 -3.06 2.36 -4.08
N PHE A 128 -3.34 1.53 -3.09
CA PHE A 128 -2.64 1.56 -1.81
C PHE A 128 -1.15 1.29 -2.01
N ILE A 129 -0.34 2.21 -1.49
CA ILE A 129 1.11 2.07 -1.39
C ILE A 129 1.45 2.36 0.07
N CYS A 130 1.68 1.28 0.81
CA CYS A 130 1.86 1.36 2.26
C CYS A 130 3.21 0.79 2.69
N SER A 131 3.80 1.36 3.74
CA SER A 131 4.98 0.81 4.43
C SER A 131 4.77 0.82 5.95
N TYR A 132 5.49 -0.04 6.65
CA TYR A 132 5.56 -0.02 8.11
C TYR A 132 6.70 0.90 8.56
N ASP A 133 6.45 1.69 9.60
CA ASP A 133 7.41 2.59 10.21
C ASP A 133 7.46 2.38 11.73
N ASN A 134 8.68 2.14 12.22
CA ASN A 134 9.05 2.04 13.62
C ASN A 134 10.27 2.93 13.95
N GLU A 135 10.59 3.92 13.10
CA GLU A 135 11.73 4.84 13.22
C GLU A 135 11.31 6.27 13.58
N GLU A 136 10.06 6.44 14.02
CA GLU A 136 9.51 7.70 14.53
C GLU A 136 9.52 8.88 13.53
N TYR A 137 9.43 8.61 12.22
CA TYR A 137 9.39 9.69 11.23
C TYR A 137 8.18 10.60 11.40
N TYR A 138 8.42 11.90 11.23
CA TYR A 138 7.36 12.88 10.94
C TYR A 138 6.91 12.70 9.49
N LEU A 139 5.69 13.09 9.17
CA LEU A 139 5.12 12.90 7.83
C LEU A 139 4.59 14.23 7.29
N LEU A 140 4.79 14.51 6.00
CA LEU A 140 4.05 15.57 5.31
C LEU A 140 2.64 15.09 4.94
N ASN A 141 1.74 16.04 4.69
CA ASN A 141 0.36 15.81 4.21
C ASN A 141 0.25 15.18 2.80
N THR A 142 1.33 14.62 2.28
CA THR A 142 1.34 13.72 1.12
C THR A 142 1.27 12.24 1.54
N LEU A 143 1.25 11.99 2.85
CA LEU A 143 1.11 10.72 3.51
C LEU A 143 -0.04 10.76 4.53
N TYR A 144 -0.65 9.61 4.77
CA TYR A 144 -1.42 9.36 5.99
C TYR A 144 -0.62 8.47 6.95
N SER A 145 -0.87 8.65 8.23
CA SER A 145 -0.44 7.76 9.30
C SER A 145 -1.62 6.94 9.78
N LEU A 146 -1.45 5.63 9.88
CA LEU A 146 -2.43 4.71 10.47
C LEU A 146 -1.80 4.02 11.69
N ILE A 147 -2.49 4.09 12.82
CA ILE A 147 -2.17 3.35 14.05
C ILE A 147 -3.37 2.49 14.48
N ILE A 148 -3.12 1.40 15.21
CA ILE A 148 -4.19 0.60 15.81
C ILE A 148 -4.72 1.32 17.05
N ARG A 149 -6.04 1.33 17.23
CA ARG A 149 -6.68 1.88 18.44
C ARG A 149 -6.34 1.03 19.65
N GLU A 150 -6.21 1.65 20.82
CA GLU A 150 -5.75 0.99 22.05
C GLU A 150 -6.51 -0.30 22.38
N ASN A 151 -7.84 -0.28 22.25
CA ASN A 151 -8.71 -1.43 22.53
C ASN A 151 -8.52 -2.61 21.55
N TYR A 152 -7.88 -2.42 20.40
CA TYR A 152 -7.61 -3.47 19.41
C TYR A 152 -6.14 -3.90 19.34
N LYS A 153 -5.23 -3.27 20.11
CA LYS A 153 -3.80 -3.62 20.09
C LYS A 153 -3.53 -5.07 20.49
N LYS A 154 -4.36 -5.62 21.38
CA LYS A 154 -4.27 -7.04 21.78
C LYS A 154 -4.82 -7.99 20.73
N ASP A 155 -5.66 -7.52 19.81
CA ASP A 155 -6.37 -8.35 18.83
C ASP A 155 -5.72 -8.34 17.46
N VAL A 156 -5.16 -7.20 17.03
CA VAL A 156 -4.69 -6.99 15.66
C VAL A 156 -3.21 -6.64 15.62
N HIS A 157 -2.47 -7.23 14.67
CA HIS A 157 -1.09 -6.83 14.36
C HIS A 157 -1.03 -5.79 13.25
N LEU A 158 -0.22 -4.75 13.42
CA LEU A 158 -0.09 -3.66 12.45
C LEU A 158 0.41 -4.14 11.07
N LYS A 159 1.39 -5.06 11.08
CA LYS A 159 1.92 -5.69 9.86
C LYS A 159 0.92 -6.60 9.16
N TYR A 160 -0.10 -7.11 9.85
CA TYR A 160 -1.21 -7.81 9.21
C TYR A 160 -2.06 -6.82 8.39
N ILE A 161 -2.40 -5.66 8.95
CA ILE A 161 -3.11 -4.60 8.20
C ILE A 161 -2.28 -4.14 7.00
N LEU A 162 -0.94 -4.05 7.15
CA LEU A 162 -0.05 -3.73 6.04
C LEU A 162 -0.16 -4.76 4.89
N ALA A 163 -0.26 -6.05 5.23
CA ALA A 163 -0.45 -7.12 4.25
C ALA A 163 -1.76 -6.92 3.46
N LEU A 164 -2.84 -6.65 4.18
CA LEU A 164 -4.15 -6.39 3.59
C LEU A 164 -4.14 -5.19 2.65
N LEU A 165 -3.70 -4.02 3.14
CA LEU A 165 -3.72 -2.78 2.36
C LEU A 165 -2.90 -2.88 1.06
N ASN A 166 -1.76 -3.58 1.09
CA ASN A 166 -0.91 -3.78 -0.08
C ASN A 166 -1.34 -4.96 -0.99
N SER A 167 -2.41 -5.69 -0.64
CA SER A 167 -2.91 -6.85 -1.41
C SER A 167 -3.65 -6.44 -2.68
N LYS A 168 -3.74 -7.36 -3.64
CA LYS A 168 -4.50 -7.18 -4.88
C LYS A 168 -5.98 -6.93 -4.61
N PHE A 169 -6.55 -7.66 -3.65
CA PHE A 169 -7.96 -7.53 -3.27
C PHE A 169 -8.30 -6.13 -2.75
N TYR A 170 -7.50 -5.54 -1.86
CA TYR A 170 -7.77 -4.20 -1.35
C TYR A 170 -7.63 -3.13 -2.43
N ASN A 171 -6.66 -3.28 -3.33
CA ASN A 171 -6.49 -2.38 -4.47
C ASN A 171 -7.67 -2.48 -5.45
N PHE A 172 -8.16 -3.69 -5.70
CA PHE A 172 -9.38 -3.92 -6.47
C PHE A 172 -10.60 -3.24 -5.83
N LEU A 173 -10.82 -3.44 -4.52
CA LEU A 173 -11.92 -2.81 -3.81
C LEU A 173 -11.84 -1.28 -3.90
N TYR A 174 -10.65 -0.71 -3.68
CA TYR A 174 -10.44 0.73 -3.81
C TYR A 174 -10.78 1.23 -5.21
N ARG A 175 -10.23 0.61 -6.27
CA ARG A 175 -10.47 1.03 -7.65
C ARG A 175 -11.93 0.90 -8.06
N SER A 176 -12.60 -0.19 -7.64
CA SER A 176 -14.02 -0.43 -7.92
C SER A 176 -14.96 0.61 -7.29
N ILE A 177 -14.51 1.35 -6.26
CA ILE A 177 -15.31 2.37 -5.57
C ILE A 177 -14.87 3.79 -5.94
N ALA A 178 -13.56 4.07 -5.88
CA ALA A 178 -13.03 5.41 -6.00
C ALA A 178 -12.91 5.89 -7.46
N ARG A 179 -12.75 4.96 -8.42
CA ARG A 179 -12.62 5.26 -9.85
C ARG A 179 -11.60 6.39 -10.13
N GLU A 180 -10.44 6.31 -9.47
CA GLU A 180 -9.35 7.28 -9.59
C GLU A 180 -8.35 6.94 -10.72
N GLU A 181 -8.50 5.79 -11.37
CA GLU A 181 -7.62 5.36 -12.46
C GLU A 181 -7.72 6.29 -13.68
N GLY A 182 -6.59 6.51 -14.37
CA GLY A 182 -6.52 7.39 -15.54
C GLY A 182 -6.51 8.89 -15.23
N LYS A 183 -6.73 9.31 -13.97
CA LYS A 183 -6.64 10.72 -13.58
C LYS A 183 -5.19 11.20 -13.54
N ILE A 184 -4.97 12.47 -13.85
CA ILE A 184 -3.64 13.10 -13.81
C ILE A 184 -3.09 13.14 -12.36
N PHE A 185 -3.97 13.30 -11.37
CA PHE A 185 -3.63 13.37 -9.95
C PHE A 185 -4.56 12.48 -9.09
N PRO A 186 -4.42 11.15 -9.15
CA PRO A 186 -5.25 10.25 -8.36
C PRO A 186 -4.95 10.44 -6.87
N GLN A 187 -5.98 10.46 -6.04
CA GLN A 187 -5.82 10.65 -4.60
C GLN A 187 -6.60 9.62 -3.78
N ILE A 188 -5.88 8.89 -2.94
CA ILE A 188 -6.49 8.10 -1.86
C ILE A 188 -7.05 9.07 -0.82
N LYS A 189 -8.37 9.05 -0.64
CA LYS A 189 -9.05 9.79 0.43
C LYS A 189 -9.09 8.95 1.71
N ILE A 190 -8.92 9.59 2.87
CA ILE A 190 -9.01 8.93 4.19
C ILE A 190 -10.29 8.10 4.31
N PHE A 191 -11.41 8.64 3.80
CA PHE A 191 -12.71 7.98 3.80
C PHE A 191 -12.68 6.56 3.21
N HIS A 192 -11.92 6.33 2.13
CA HIS A 192 -11.81 5.00 1.51
C HIS A 192 -10.96 4.03 2.36
N ILE A 193 -9.92 4.54 3.03
CA ILE A 193 -9.13 3.75 3.98
C ILE A 193 -10.01 3.35 5.16
N GLN A 194 -10.66 4.32 5.78
CA GLN A 194 -11.52 4.14 6.96
C GLN A 194 -12.62 3.12 6.73
N ASN A 195 -13.28 3.15 5.57
CA ASN A 195 -14.38 2.24 5.28
C ASN A 195 -13.95 0.89 4.71
N SER A 196 -12.65 0.65 4.44
CA SER A 196 -12.19 -0.66 3.96
C SER A 196 -12.53 -1.77 4.96
N PRO A 197 -13.01 -2.94 4.49
CA PRO A 197 -13.47 -4.01 5.37
C PRO A 197 -12.27 -4.78 5.94
N ILE A 198 -12.28 -5.08 7.23
CA ILE A 198 -11.26 -5.89 7.92
C ILE A 198 -11.92 -7.06 8.64
N VAL A 199 -11.32 -8.24 8.49
CA VAL A 199 -11.59 -9.42 9.29
C VAL A 199 -10.53 -9.46 10.40
N ILE A 200 -10.90 -9.83 11.62
CA ILE A 200 -9.93 -10.09 12.69
C ILE A 200 -9.79 -11.60 12.84
N PRO A 201 -8.83 -12.25 12.15
CA PRO A 201 -8.66 -13.69 12.25
C PRO A 201 -7.88 -14.07 13.50
N SER A 202 -7.73 -15.37 13.73
CA SER A 202 -6.92 -15.92 14.83
C SER A 202 -5.50 -15.34 14.85
N LYS A 203 -4.89 -15.30 16.04
CA LYS A 203 -3.48 -14.90 16.19
C LYS A 203 -2.52 -15.73 15.35
N LYS A 204 -2.82 -17.02 15.15
CA LYS A 204 -2.02 -17.91 14.29
C LYS A 204 -2.03 -17.44 12.84
N THR A 205 -3.22 -17.12 12.31
CA THR A 205 -3.38 -16.58 10.95
C THR A 205 -2.67 -15.24 10.80
N GLN A 206 -2.83 -14.32 11.76
CA GLN A 206 -2.12 -13.04 11.72
C GLN A 206 -0.60 -13.21 11.73
N LYS A 207 -0.07 -14.15 12.53
CA LYS A 207 1.37 -14.47 12.56
C LYS A 207 1.90 -14.95 11.20
N GLN A 208 1.10 -15.66 10.40
CA GLN A 208 1.49 -16.06 9.04
C GLN A 208 1.69 -14.83 8.14
N PHE A 209 0.74 -13.89 8.13
CA PHE A 209 0.89 -12.60 7.44
C PHE A 209 2.11 -11.83 7.92
N VAL A 210 2.28 -11.69 9.23
CA VAL A 210 3.41 -10.96 9.82
C VAL A 210 4.76 -11.55 9.40
N LYS A 211 4.89 -12.89 9.37
CA LYS A 211 6.10 -13.57 8.92
C LYS A 211 6.46 -13.20 7.48
N MET A 212 5.49 -13.31 6.56
CA MET A 212 5.73 -12.96 5.15
C MET A 212 6.04 -11.47 4.96
N VAL A 213 5.37 -10.58 5.71
CA VAL A 213 5.64 -9.14 5.66
C VAL A 213 7.04 -8.81 6.15
N ASN A 214 7.50 -9.41 7.25
CA ASN A 214 8.88 -9.24 7.71
C ASN A 214 9.87 -9.70 6.63
N GLU A 215 9.64 -10.86 6.01
CA GLU A 215 10.52 -11.37 4.95
C GLU A 215 10.54 -10.46 3.72
N ILE A 216 9.40 -9.89 3.32
CA ILE A 216 9.32 -8.90 2.24
C ILE A 216 10.16 -7.66 2.57
N ILE A 217 10.00 -7.11 3.78
CA ILE A 217 10.72 -5.91 4.23
C ILE A 217 12.23 -6.18 4.19
N ASP A 218 12.67 -7.30 4.75
CA ASP A 218 14.08 -7.69 4.80
C ASP A 218 14.69 -7.88 3.41
N LYS A 219 13.98 -8.57 2.51
CA LYS A 219 14.43 -8.77 1.12
C LYS A 219 14.50 -7.45 0.37
N LYS A 220 13.51 -6.55 0.53
CA LYS A 220 13.54 -5.24 -0.12
C LYS A 220 14.71 -4.37 0.34
N ASN A 221 14.98 -4.36 1.64
CA ASN A 221 16.14 -3.67 2.20
C ASN A 221 17.47 -4.20 1.60
N LYS A 222 17.56 -5.50 1.35
CA LYS A 222 18.74 -6.15 0.72
C LYS A 222 18.84 -5.85 -0.79
N ILE A 223 17.72 -5.86 -1.53
CA ILE A 223 17.68 -5.58 -2.98
C ILE A 223 18.34 -4.23 -3.28
N HIS A 224 18.01 -3.20 -2.49
CA HIS A 224 18.55 -1.85 -2.67
C HIS A 224 20.06 -1.72 -2.41
N LYS A 225 20.66 -2.68 -1.69
CA LYS A 225 22.08 -2.72 -1.36
C LYS A 225 22.87 -3.73 -2.19
N THR A 226 22.21 -4.50 -3.05
CA THR A 226 22.81 -5.61 -3.79
C THR A 226 23.39 -5.13 -5.12
N PHE A 227 24.68 -5.38 -5.36
CA PHE A 227 25.35 -5.06 -6.64
C PHE A 227 25.18 -6.16 -7.70
N SER A 228 25.18 -7.43 -7.29
CA SER A 228 25.01 -8.58 -8.21
C SER A 228 23.59 -8.68 -8.75
N ASP A 229 23.45 -8.63 -10.08
CA ASP A 229 22.17 -8.79 -10.78
C ASP A 229 21.54 -10.17 -10.49
N LYS A 230 22.34 -11.24 -10.48
CA LYS A 230 21.87 -12.61 -10.15
C LYS A 230 21.21 -12.66 -8.77
N ILE A 231 21.86 -12.10 -7.74
CA ILE A 231 21.30 -12.07 -6.38
C ILE A 231 20.06 -11.16 -6.32
N ARG A 232 20.12 -9.98 -6.97
CA ARG A 232 19.01 -9.03 -6.99
C ARG A 232 17.75 -9.63 -7.59
N TYR A 233 17.86 -10.28 -8.75
CA TYR A 233 16.72 -10.87 -9.45
C TYR A 233 16.13 -12.05 -8.68
N ARG A 234 16.96 -12.89 -8.04
CA ARG A 234 16.47 -13.95 -7.15
C ARG A 234 15.65 -13.38 -5.99
N GLN A 235 16.13 -12.31 -5.35
CA GLN A 235 15.40 -11.65 -4.27
C GLN A 235 14.08 -11.01 -4.76
N GLN A 236 14.07 -10.42 -5.96
CA GLN A 236 12.85 -9.87 -6.57
C GLN A 236 11.80 -10.96 -6.84
N ILE A 237 12.22 -12.13 -7.34
CA ILE A 237 11.35 -13.31 -7.54
C ILE A 237 10.78 -13.80 -6.20
N ASP A 238 11.62 -13.92 -5.17
CA ASP A 238 11.17 -14.34 -3.84
C ASP A 238 10.13 -13.38 -3.26
N VAL A 239 10.32 -12.07 -3.43
CA VAL A 239 9.36 -11.04 -3.00
C VAL A 239 8.04 -11.19 -3.74
N GLU A 240 8.06 -11.45 -5.05
CA GLU A 240 6.84 -11.65 -5.83
C GLU A 240 6.09 -12.92 -5.41
N ARG A 241 6.80 -14.02 -5.09
CA ARG A 241 6.19 -15.23 -4.51
C ARG A 241 5.49 -14.96 -3.18
N LEU A 242 6.09 -14.13 -2.32
CA LEU A 242 5.48 -13.71 -1.06
C LEU A 242 4.24 -12.85 -1.29
N TYR A 243 4.25 -11.94 -2.27
CA TYR A 243 3.05 -11.20 -2.66
C TYR A 243 1.93 -12.12 -3.14
N ASN A 244 2.22 -13.06 -4.03
CA ASN A 244 1.24 -14.01 -4.51
C ASN A 244 0.65 -14.87 -3.37
N SER A 245 1.50 -15.28 -2.42
CA SER A 245 1.07 -16.03 -1.24
C SER A 245 0.17 -15.21 -0.32
N ILE A 246 0.49 -13.93 -0.10
CA ILE A 246 -0.37 -13.00 0.64
C ILE A 246 -1.70 -12.82 -0.07
N ASP A 247 -1.72 -12.61 -1.38
CA ASP A 247 -2.95 -12.42 -2.14
C ASP A 247 -3.88 -13.64 -2.04
N LYS A 248 -3.35 -14.86 -2.21
CA LYS A 248 -4.10 -16.11 -2.03
C LYS A 248 -4.68 -16.23 -0.62
N LEU A 249 -3.89 -15.97 0.42
CA LEU A 249 -4.37 -15.99 1.81
C LEU A 249 -5.41 -14.90 2.10
N VAL A 250 -5.34 -13.74 1.43
CA VAL A 250 -6.37 -12.70 1.54
C VAL A 250 -7.66 -13.17 0.87
N TYR A 251 -7.60 -13.83 -0.29
CA TYR A 251 -8.79 -14.39 -0.93
C TYR A 251 -9.48 -15.42 -0.01
N ASP A 252 -8.69 -16.32 0.58
CA ASP A 252 -9.19 -17.32 1.53
C ASP A 252 -9.80 -16.65 2.77
N LEU A 253 -9.12 -15.65 3.35
CA LEU A 253 -9.58 -14.93 4.53
C LEU A 253 -10.97 -14.29 4.32
N PHE A 254 -11.24 -13.79 3.12
CA PHE A 254 -12.51 -13.17 2.77
C PHE A 254 -13.53 -14.17 2.19
N ASN A 255 -13.17 -15.45 2.07
CA ASN A 255 -13.95 -16.51 1.43
C ASN A 255 -14.38 -16.11 0.00
N LEU A 256 -13.44 -15.62 -0.80
CA LEU A 256 -13.74 -15.19 -2.16
C LEU A 256 -14.05 -16.39 -3.07
N LEU A 257 -15.08 -16.24 -3.90
CA LEU A 257 -15.48 -17.24 -4.86
C LEU A 257 -14.53 -17.25 -6.07
N PRO A 258 -14.37 -18.39 -6.78
CA PRO A 258 -13.50 -18.45 -7.96
C PRO A 258 -13.80 -17.37 -9.03
N LYS A 259 -15.09 -17.06 -9.24
CA LYS A 259 -15.51 -15.98 -10.15
C LYS A 259 -15.10 -14.59 -9.67
N GLU A 260 -15.07 -14.36 -8.35
CA GLU A 260 -14.63 -13.09 -7.75
C GLU A 260 -13.12 -12.95 -7.87
N ILE A 261 -12.37 -14.03 -7.63
CA ILE A 261 -10.92 -14.05 -7.80
C ILE A 261 -10.56 -13.79 -9.27
N LYS A 262 -11.23 -14.45 -10.21
CA LYS A 262 -11.03 -14.23 -11.65
C LYS A 262 -11.26 -12.77 -12.05
N GLU A 263 -12.30 -12.14 -11.50
CA GLU A 263 -12.58 -10.72 -11.73
C GLU A 263 -11.46 -9.83 -11.18
N ILE A 264 -11.03 -10.06 -9.94
CA ILE A 264 -9.93 -9.32 -9.30
C ILE A 264 -8.65 -9.44 -10.13
N GLU A 265 -8.29 -10.64 -10.56
CA GLU A 265 -7.07 -10.88 -11.34
C GLU A 265 -7.15 -10.34 -12.78
N ARG A 266 -8.35 -10.25 -13.35
CA ARG A 266 -8.55 -9.59 -14.64
C ARG A 266 -8.27 -8.09 -14.53
N GLU A 267 -8.84 -7.42 -13.53
CA GLU A 267 -8.72 -5.96 -13.35
C GLU A 267 -7.33 -5.55 -12.83
N MET A 268 -6.75 -6.34 -11.92
CA MET A 268 -5.49 -5.99 -11.26
C MET A 268 -4.26 -6.66 -11.88
N GLY A 269 -4.45 -7.60 -12.80
CA GLY A 269 -3.41 -8.48 -13.34
C GLY A 269 -3.10 -9.69 -12.46
N LYS A 270 -2.78 -10.82 -13.08
CA LYS A 270 -2.23 -12.01 -12.39
C LYS A 270 -0.83 -11.73 -11.84
N SER A 271 -0.42 -12.48 -10.81
CA SER A 271 0.98 -12.40 -10.37
C SER A 271 1.87 -12.90 -11.51
N PRO A 272 3.02 -12.24 -11.78
CA PRO A 272 3.95 -12.71 -12.80
C PRO A 272 4.50 -14.13 -12.57
N ILE A 273 4.44 -14.63 -11.33
CA ILE A 273 4.80 -16.02 -10.99
C ILE A 273 3.82 -17.05 -11.56
N ASP A 274 2.60 -16.63 -11.90
CA ASP A 274 1.57 -17.48 -12.48
C ASP A 274 1.43 -17.27 -14.01
N TYR A 275 2.39 -16.60 -14.66
CA TYR A 275 2.44 -16.52 -16.13
C TYR A 275 2.90 -17.85 -16.73
N ASP A 276 2.34 -18.18 -17.90
CA ASP A 276 2.71 -19.37 -18.66
C ASP A 276 4.13 -19.24 -19.23
N SER A 277 4.83 -20.37 -19.33
CA SER A 277 6.24 -20.43 -19.77
C SER A 277 6.43 -20.34 -21.29
N ASN A 278 5.38 -20.08 -22.07
CA ASN A 278 5.49 -20.00 -23.52
C ASN A 278 5.91 -18.60 -23.94
N ASN A 279 7.12 -18.43 -24.49
CA ASN A 279 7.43 -17.18 -25.16
C ASN A 279 8.54 -17.30 -26.21
N GLU A 280 8.24 -16.73 -27.37
CA GLU A 280 9.08 -16.61 -28.58
C GLU A 280 10.08 -15.43 -28.49
N VAL A 281 10.22 -14.81 -27.31
CA VAL A 281 11.05 -13.61 -27.10
C VAL A 281 12.51 -14.00 -26.97
N SER A 282 13.39 -13.36 -27.75
CA SER A 282 14.81 -13.68 -27.76
C SER A 282 15.54 -13.28 -26.46
N CYS A 283 16.57 -14.06 -26.09
CA CYS A 283 17.39 -13.78 -24.91
C CYS A 283 18.08 -12.41 -24.95
N GLU A 284 18.42 -11.92 -26.15
CA GLU A 284 19.04 -10.60 -26.35
C GLU A 284 18.08 -9.47 -25.95
N GLU A 285 16.81 -9.55 -26.34
CA GLU A 285 15.80 -8.56 -25.99
C GLU A 285 15.55 -8.50 -24.48
N ILE A 286 15.42 -9.68 -23.86
CA ILE A 286 15.27 -9.82 -22.41
C ILE A 286 16.45 -9.17 -21.68
N SER A 287 17.68 -9.50 -22.10
CA SER A 287 18.92 -8.96 -21.51
C SER A 287 19.00 -7.44 -21.62
N LYS A 288 18.60 -6.88 -22.78
CA LYS A 288 18.54 -5.42 -22.99
C LYS A 288 17.56 -4.74 -22.02
N LYS A 289 16.37 -5.31 -21.80
CA LYS A 289 15.39 -4.76 -20.85
C LYS A 289 15.84 -4.93 -19.39
N LEU A 290 16.45 -6.06 -19.04
CA LEU A 290 17.01 -6.27 -17.70
C LEU A 290 18.11 -5.25 -17.41
N ASN A 291 18.99 -4.97 -18.35
CA ASN A 291 20.01 -3.92 -18.19
C ASN A 291 19.41 -2.52 -18.03
N LYS A 292 18.35 -2.21 -18.78
CA LYS A 292 17.65 -0.92 -18.69
C LYS A 292 16.95 -0.72 -17.34
N TYR A 293 16.26 -1.74 -16.84
CA TYR A 293 15.36 -1.59 -15.69
C TYR A 293 15.92 -2.12 -14.37
N LYS A 294 16.85 -3.07 -14.42
CA LYS A 294 17.39 -3.80 -13.25
C LYS A 294 16.27 -4.38 -12.36
N ASP A 295 15.19 -4.82 -13.00
CA ASP A 295 13.98 -5.34 -12.36
C ASP A 295 13.39 -6.50 -13.20
N ILE A 296 13.58 -7.73 -12.73
CA ILE A 296 13.12 -8.93 -13.45
C ILE A 296 11.61 -9.07 -13.45
N ILE A 297 10.93 -8.56 -12.43
CA ILE A 297 9.47 -8.61 -12.33
C ILE A 297 8.86 -7.66 -13.36
N ARG A 298 9.43 -6.45 -13.49
CA ARG A 298 9.01 -5.53 -14.55
C ARG A 298 9.21 -6.10 -15.95
N VAL A 299 10.33 -6.77 -16.20
CA VAL A 299 10.58 -7.42 -17.51
C VAL A 299 9.59 -8.56 -17.74
N SER A 300 9.32 -9.37 -16.72
CA SER A 300 8.30 -10.40 -16.72
C SER A 300 6.89 -9.84 -17.04
N GLU A 301 6.51 -8.70 -16.46
CA GLU A 301 5.22 -8.04 -16.74
C GLU A 301 5.09 -7.53 -18.18
N ILE A 302 6.19 -7.05 -18.77
CA ILE A 302 6.24 -6.54 -20.15
C ILE A 302 6.02 -7.68 -21.15
N TYR A 303 6.71 -8.80 -20.96
CA TYR A 303 6.69 -9.91 -21.90
C TYR A 303 5.68 -11.01 -21.54
N LYS A 304 5.03 -10.92 -20.38
CA LYS A 304 4.14 -11.97 -19.84
C LYS A 304 4.83 -13.34 -19.73
N ILE A 305 6.11 -13.34 -19.33
CA ILE A 305 6.92 -14.54 -19.11
C ILE A 305 7.11 -14.76 -17.60
N ASN A 306 7.04 -15.99 -17.12
CA ASN A 306 7.39 -16.30 -15.74
C ASN A 306 8.82 -15.81 -15.40
N PRO A 307 9.03 -15.02 -14.32
CA PRO A 307 10.34 -14.47 -14.03
C PRO A 307 11.37 -15.55 -13.66
N ILE A 308 10.94 -16.76 -13.27
CA ILE A 308 11.84 -17.90 -13.04
C ILE A 308 12.48 -18.36 -14.36
N ASP A 309 11.71 -18.36 -15.45
CA ASP A 309 12.21 -18.78 -16.75
C ASP A 309 13.14 -17.72 -17.35
N ILE A 310 12.79 -16.43 -17.19
CA ILE A 310 13.72 -15.32 -17.48
C ILE A 310 15.04 -15.50 -16.72
N TYR A 311 14.97 -15.82 -15.43
CA TYR A 311 16.15 -15.98 -14.60
C TYR A 311 17.02 -17.15 -15.06
N LYS A 312 16.42 -18.30 -15.40
CA LYS A 312 17.15 -19.47 -15.93
C LYS A 312 17.82 -19.11 -17.25
N ASN A 313 17.10 -18.51 -18.21
CA ASN A 313 17.63 -18.19 -19.54
C ASN A 313 18.82 -17.23 -19.51
N VAL A 314 18.96 -16.40 -18.47
CA VAL A 314 20.03 -15.40 -18.37
C VAL A 314 21.21 -15.86 -17.51
N PHE A 315 21.01 -16.79 -16.57
CA PHE A 315 22.03 -17.14 -15.56
C PHE A 315 22.35 -18.63 -15.41
N ASN A 316 21.70 -19.50 -16.19
CA ASN A 316 22.02 -20.93 -16.33
C ASN A 316 22.51 -21.20 -17.76
#